data_AF-A0A409WRQ4-F1
#
_entry.id   AF-A0A409WRQ4-F1
#
_cell.length_a   1.000
_cell.length_b   1.000
_cell.length_c   1.000
_cell.angle_alpha   90.00
_cell.angle_beta   90.00
_cell.angle_gamma   90.00
#
_symmetry.space_group_name_H-M   'P 1'
#
loop_
_entity.id
_entity.type
_entity.pdbx_description
1 polymer ?
#
loop_
_entity_poly.entity_id
_entity_poly.type
_entity_poly.pdbx_seq_one_letter_code
_entity_poly.pdbx_strand_id
1 'polypeptide(L)'
;MASTLTSSTVHSGSTARIRYTTTIKPAISTEQRKEKAKEREQTQEEIDDAVNEWFNNTIAKANELADCFNKKPRHFLNIFFHGGARMINTQEKVNPHNAFLSMKAQELRDEGHVVSMVNIQCDYINEYNALKVEEREELARKHKENKDSSRKLRCPLPCGRICDVSNVKRNMIFLLNGLKARVGIEAFFCIVQNTPDYHIQPQWYFTSEALADYMKIAVLIT
;
A
#
# COMPACT_ATOMS: atom_id res chain seq x y z
N MET A 1 -18.61 54.72 -70.49
CA MET A 1 -17.96 54.48 -69.18
C MET A 1 -19.05 54.01 -68.24
N ALA A 2 -19.12 52.69 -67.95
CA ALA A 2 -18.84 52.07 -66.63
C ALA A 2 -19.75 52.62 -65.50
N SER A 3 -20.49 51.87 -64.70
CA SER A 3 -20.60 50.43 -64.45
C SER A 3 -21.93 50.17 -63.72
N THR A 4 -22.61 49.07 -64.07
CA THR A 4 -23.67 48.45 -63.27
C THR A 4 -23.06 47.70 -62.09
N LEU A 5 -23.54 47.92 -60.86
CA LEU A 5 -23.42 46.95 -59.78
C LEU A 5 -24.71 46.95 -58.94
N THR A 6 -25.49 45.90 -59.15
CA THR A 6 -26.56 45.40 -58.28
C THR A 6 -25.94 44.84 -57.00
N SER A 7 -26.45 45.22 -55.83
CA SER A 7 -26.05 44.61 -54.55
C SER A 7 -27.14 43.67 -54.06
N SER A 8 -26.69 42.47 -53.72
CA SER A 8 -27.43 41.23 -53.57
C SER A 8 -27.89 40.97 -52.13
N THR A 9 -29.09 40.42 -52.04
CA THR A 9 -29.73 39.86 -50.83
C THR A 9 -28.86 38.79 -50.17
N VAL A 10 -28.52 38.96 -48.89
CA VAL A 10 -27.87 37.90 -48.09
C VAL A 10 -28.94 37.17 -47.27
N HIS A 11 -29.32 35.98 -47.73
CA HIS A 11 -30.10 35.03 -46.94
C HIS A 11 -29.21 34.42 -45.85
N SER A 12 -29.68 34.51 -44.60
CA SER A 12 -29.10 33.82 -43.45
C SER A 12 -29.21 32.31 -43.65
N GLY A 13 -28.10 31.68 -44.03
CA GLY A 13 -27.99 30.23 -44.19
C GLY A 13 -27.84 29.54 -42.83
N SER A 14 -28.83 28.72 -42.49
CA SER A 14 -28.79 27.71 -41.43
C SER A 14 -27.56 26.80 -41.60
N THR A 15 -26.59 26.88 -40.69
CA THR A 15 -25.48 25.94 -40.62
C THR A 15 -25.95 24.60 -40.07
N ALA A 16 -26.17 23.64 -40.97
CA ALA A 16 -26.44 22.25 -40.60
C ALA A 16 -25.23 21.65 -39.86
N ARG A 17 -25.49 21.03 -38.70
CA ARG A 17 -24.51 20.33 -37.88
C ARG A 17 -23.90 19.16 -38.67
N ILE A 18 -22.60 19.23 -38.99
CA ILE A 18 -21.86 18.15 -39.62
C ILE A 18 -21.88 16.92 -38.69
N ARG A 19 -22.55 15.85 -39.10
CA ARG A 19 -22.46 14.54 -38.44
C ARG A 19 -21.21 13.85 -38.97
N TYR A 20 -20.22 13.64 -38.11
CA TYR A 20 -19.11 12.73 -38.41
C TYR A 20 -19.71 11.35 -38.63
N THR A 21 -19.54 10.82 -39.84
CA THR A 21 -19.85 9.42 -40.13
C THR A 21 -18.91 8.57 -39.30
N THR A 22 -19.47 7.74 -38.41
CA THR A 22 -18.71 6.67 -37.73
C THR A 22 -18.12 5.77 -38.81
N THR A 23 -16.79 5.78 -38.94
CA THR A 23 -16.06 4.87 -39.81
C THR A 23 -16.38 3.44 -39.38
N ILE A 24 -17.18 2.74 -40.19
CA ILE A 24 -17.46 1.31 -39.98
C ILE A 24 -16.14 0.58 -40.23
N LYS A 25 -15.49 0.12 -39.16
CA LYS A 25 -14.29 -0.73 -39.28
C LYS A 25 -14.69 -2.00 -40.04
N PRO A 26 -13.92 -2.46 -41.03
CA PRO A 26 -14.23 -3.68 -41.77
C PRO A 26 -14.34 -4.86 -40.81
N ALA A 27 -15.40 -5.67 -40.97
CA ALA A 27 -15.60 -6.86 -40.17
C ALA A 27 -14.45 -7.86 -40.42
N ILE A 28 -13.66 -8.13 -39.38
CA ILE A 28 -12.54 -9.08 -39.43
C ILE A 28 -13.09 -10.46 -39.81
N SER A 29 -12.55 -11.06 -40.88
CA SER A 29 -12.98 -12.36 -41.38
C SER A 29 -12.72 -13.47 -40.35
N THR A 30 -13.46 -14.57 -40.44
CA THR A 30 -13.30 -15.75 -39.57
C THR A 30 -11.88 -16.32 -39.60
N GLU A 31 -11.19 -16.21 -40.74
CA GLU A 31 -9.80 -16.68 -40.91
C GLU A 31 -8.82 -15.75 -40.18
N GLN A 32 -8.97 -14.42 -40.34
CA GLN A 32 -8.16 -13.43 -39.63
C GLN A 32 -8.35 -13.49 -38.10
N ARG A 33 -9.53 -13.92 -37.63
CA ARG A 33 -9.77 -14.18 -36.19
C ARG A 33 -9.02 -15.41 -35.69
N LYS A 34 -8.94 -16.48 -36.50
CA LYS A 34 -8.19 -17.69 -36.15
C LYS A 34 -6.69 -17.45 -36.14
N GLU A 35 -6.18 -16.68 -37.09
CA GLU A 35 -4.77 -16.32 -37.17
C GLU A 35 -4.35 -15.47 -35.95
N LYS A 36 -5.13 -14.44 -35.60
CA LYS A 36 -4.90 -13.66 -34.38
C LYS A 36 -5.06 -14.45 -33.09
N ALA A 37 -5.89 -15.49 -33.08
CA ALA A 37 -6.02 -16.37 -31.91
C ALA A 37 -4.74 -17.22 -31.74
N LYS A 38 -4.18 -17.74 -32.83
CA LYS A 38 -2.90 -18.46 -32.82
C LYS A 38 -1.73 -17.56 -32.40
N GLU A 39 -1.66 -16.34 -32.93
CA GLU A 39 -0.62 -15.38 -32.53
C GLU A 39 -0.70 -15.05 -31.03
N ARG A 40 -1.91 -14.91 -30.48
CA ARG A 40 -2.12 -14.70 -29.03
C ARG A 40 -1.71 -15.90 -28.21
N GLU A 41 -2.02 -17.11 -28.68
CA GLU A 41 -1.64 -18.37 -28.02
C GLU A 41 -0.12 -18.50 -27.97
N GLN A 42 0.57 -18.25 -29.10
CA GLN A 42 2.03 -18.22 -29.17
C GLN A 42 2.64 -17.15 -28.26
N THR A 43 2.08 -15.94 -28.25
CA THR A 43 2.56 -14.86 -27.37
C THR A 43 2.35 -15.22 -25.89
N GLN A 44 1.26 -15.91 -25.57
CA GLN A 44 0.99 -16.36 -24.21
C GLN A 44 1.94 -17.48 -23.80
N GLU A 45 2.25 -18.43 -24.70
CA GLU A 45 3.26 -19.46 -24.47
C GLU A 45 4.65 -18.85 -24.22
N GLU A 46 5.06 -17.86 -25.02
CA GLU A 46 6.33 -17.15 -24.81
C GLU A 46 6.39 -16.42 -23.45
N ILE A 47 5.26 -15.81 -23.03
CA ILE A 47 5.16 -15.17 -21.71
C ILE A 47 5.26 -16.22 -20.60
N ASP A 48 4.55 -17.33 -20.72
CA ASP A 48 4.54 -18.38 -19.72
C ASP A 48 5.93 -19.02 -19.59
N ASP A 49 6.64 -19.22 -20.70
CA ASP A 49 8.03 -19.69 -20.73
C ASP A 49 8.98 -18.69 -20.05
N ALA A 50 8.87 -17.40 -20.35
CA ALA A 50 9.67 -16.36 -19.70
C ALA A 50 9.41 -16.27 -18.19
N VAL A 51 8.16 -16.45 -17.76
CA VAL A 51 7.79 -16.48 -16.33
C VAL A 51 8.38 -17.72 -15.65
N ASN A 52 8.33 -18.88 -16.30
CA ASN A 52 8.92 -20.12 -15.80
C ASN A 52 10.45 -20.00 -15.69
N GLU A 53 11.11 -19.40 -16.67
CA GLU A 53 12.55 -19.13 -16.63
C GLU A 53 12.92 -18.22 -15.45
N TRP A 54 12.18 -17.12 -15.26
CA TRP A 54 12.39 -16.21 -14.15
C TRP A 54 12.20 -16.89 -12.78
N PHE A 55 11.18 -17.73 -12.66
CA PHE A 55 10.92 -18.51 -11.45
C PHE A 55 12.08 -19.47 -11.14
N ASN A 56 12.56 -20.21 -12.14
CA ASN A 56 13.68 -21.12 -12.01
C ASN A 56 14.97 -20.40 -11.60
N ASN A 57 15.26 -19.25 -12.23
CA ASN A 57 16.41 -18.40 -11.87
C ASN A 57 16.33 -17.89 -10.43
N THR A 58 15.14 -17.55 -9.95
CA THR A 58 14.91 -17.10 -8.57
C THR A 58 15.17 -18.23 -7.57
N ILE A 59 14.74 -19.46 -7.88
CA ILE A 59 15.03 -20.64 -7.04
C ILE A 59 16.52 -20.96 -7.05
N ALA A 60 17.16 -20.95 -8.23
CA ALA A 60 18.60 -21.19 -8.35
C ALA A 60 19.39 -20.19 -7.50
N LYS A 61 19.04 -18.91 -7.56
CA LYS A 61 19.69 -17.88 -6.74
C LYS A 61 19.45 -18.06 -5.25
N ALA A 62 18.25 -18.49 -4.85
CA ALA A 62 17.97 -18.80 -3.46
C ALA A 62 18.79 -19.99 -2.94
N ASN A 63 19.09 -20.97 -3.80
CA ASN A 63 19.99 -22.08 -3.48
C ASN A 63 21.45 -21.62 -3.37
N GLU A 64 21.94 -20.79 -4.29
CA GLU A 64 23.30 -20.22 -4.16
C GLU A 64 23.47 -19.44 -2.84
N LEU A 65 22.48 -18.63 -2.47
CA LEU A 65 22.48 -17.92 -1.19
C LEU A 65 22.40 -18.87 0.01
N ALA A 66 21.67 -19.98 -0.12
CA ALA A 66 21.62 -21.02 0.90
C ALA A 66 23.02 -21.56 1.20
N ASP A 67 23.79 -21.85 0.15
CA ASP A 67 25.15 -22.37 0.24
C ASP A 67 26.12 -21.33 0.80
N CYS A 68 26.08 -20.09 0.30
CA CYS A 68 26.97 -19.02 0.77
C CYS A 68 26.80 -18.68 2.27
N PHE A 69 25.57 -18.74 2.78
CA PHE A 69 25.24 -18.28 4.13
C PHE A 69 24.90 -19.42 5.11
N ASN A 70 25.04 -20.67 4.67
CA ASN A 70 24.69 -21.88 5.43
C ASN A 70 23.28 -21.79 6.04
N LYS A 71 22.30 -21.42 5.22
CA LYS A 71 20.87 -21.35 5.57
C LYS A 71 20.06 -22.20 4.59
N LYS A 72 18.81 -22.51 4.91
CA LYS A 72 17.91 -23.22 3.98
C LYS A 72 17.49 -22.27 2.85
N PRO A 73 17.35 -22.71 1.59
CA PRO A 73 16.85 -21.87 0.48
C PRO A 73 15.49 -21.23 0.78
N ARG A 74 14.63 -21.97 1.50
CA ARG A 74 13.34 -21.48 2.01
C ARG A 74 13.47 -20.21 2.86
N HIS A 75 14.58 -19.99 3.57
CA HIS A 75 14.83 -18.76 4.32
C HIS A 75 14.89 -17.54 3.40
N PHE A 76 15.62 -17.64 2.28
CA PHE A 76 15.77 -16.56 1.31
C PHE A 76 14.52 -16.36 0.46
N LEU A 77 13.86 -17.44 0.04
CA LEU A 77 12.55 -17.34 -0.62
C LEU A 77 11.52 -16.70 0.30
N ASN A 78 11.53 -17.03 1.59
CA ASN A 78 10.66 -16.37 2.55
C ASN A 78 10.99 -14.88 2.68
N ILE A 79 12.27 -14.48 2.71
CA ILE A 79 12.66 -13.05 2.72
C ILE A 79 12.17 -12.34 1.45
N PHE A 80 12.33 -12.98 0.29
CA PHE A 80 11.95 -12.44 -1.02
C PHE A 80 10.44 -12.27 -1.17
N PHE A 81 9.65 -13.28 -0.80
CA PHE A 81 8.18 -13.26 -0.93
C PHE A 81 7.45 -12.60 0.26
N HIS A 82 8.01 -12.64 1.48
CA HIS A 82 7.40 -12.07 2.70
C HIS A 82 7.94 -10.67 3.07
N GLY A 83 8.73 -10.02 2.20
CA GLY A 83 9.21 -8.66 2.42
C GLY A 83 8.11 -7.66 2.77
N GLY A 84 6.89 -7.85 2.24
CA GLY A 84 5.71 -7.06 2.62
C GLY A 84 5.12 -7.37 4.00
N ALA A 85 5.25 -8.62 4.48
CA ALA A 85 4.79 -9.01 5.82
C ALA A 85 5.79 -8.61 6.92
N ARG A 86 7.08 -8.48 6.61
CA ARG A 86 8.08 -7.97 7.58
C ARG A 86 7.89 -6.49 7.91
N MET A 87 7.18 -5.73 7.07
CA MET A 87 6.72 -4.37 7.42
C MET A 87 5.63 -4.37 8.51
N ILE A 88 4.97 -5.51 8.76
CA ILE A 88 3.88 -5.67 9.74
C ILE A 88 4.41 -6.24 11.07
N ASN A 89 5.54 -6.96 11.05
CA ASN A 89 6.08 -7.59 12.24
C ASN A 89 6.73 -6.58 13.19
N THR A 90 5.95 -6.14 14.17
CA THR A 90 6.45 -5.68 15.46
C THR A 90 7.44 -6.69 16.02
N GLN A 91 8.65 -6.25 16.39
CA GLN A 91 9.64 -7.12 17.03
C GLN A 91 9.02 -7.86 18.22
N GLU A 92 9.02 -9.19 18.18
CA GLU A 92 8.42 -10.06 19.21
C GLU A 92 9.13 -9.93 20.56
N LYS A 93 10.44 -9.63 20.51
CA LYS A 93 11.30 -9.41 21.67
C LYS A 93 11.53 -7.91 21.88
N VAL A 94 11.06 -7.41 23.01
CA VAL A 94 11.36 -6.06 23.48
C VAL A 94 12.82 -6.01 23.90
N ASN A 95 13.58 -5.04 23.39
CA ASN A 95 14.96 -4.79 23.82
C ASN A 95 14.96 -4.25 25.27
N PRO A 96 15.64 -4.90 26.23
CA PRO A 96 15.73 -4.43 27.62
C PRO A 96 16.24 -2.99 27.76
N HIS A 97 17.16 -2.57 26.91
CA HIS A 97 17.67 -1.20 26.89
C HIS A 97 16.58 -0.19 26.55
N ASN A 98 15.75 -0.50 25.55
CA ASN A 98 14.63 0.38 25.16
C ASN A 98 13.53 0.40 26.23
N ALA A 99 13.34 -0.72 26.95
CA ALA A 99 12.45 -0.78 28.09
C ALA A 99 12.91 0.13 29.23
N PHE A 100 14.21 0.09 29.56
CA PHE A 100 14.82 0.96 30.56
C PHE A 100 14.70 2.45 30.19
N LEU A 101 15.04 2.83 28.96
CA LEU A 101 14.90 4.22 28.50
C LEU A 101 13.45 4.70 28.59
N SER A 102 12.49 3.85 28.23
CA SER A 102 11.07 4.21 28.33
C SER A 102 10.60 4.38 29.78
N MET A 103 11.12 3.58 30.71
CA MET A 103 10.84 3.72 32.15
C MET A 103 11.42 5.02 32.68
N LYS A 104 12.71 5.28 32.41
CA LYS A 104 13.39 6.52 32.84
C LYS A 104 12.75 7.77 32.25
N ALA A 105 12.36 7.72 30.98
CA ALA A 105 11.62 8.82 30.36
C ALA A 105 10.25 9.05 31.02
N GLN A 106 9.62 8.01 31.58
CA GLN A 106 8.37 8.15 32.32
C GLN A 106 8.61 8.76 33.70
N GLU A 107 9.59 8.26 34.44
CA GLU A 107 10.01 8.81 35.75
C GLU A 107 10.32 10.31 35.64
N LEU A 108 11.15 10.70 34.67
CA LEU A 108 11.50 12.10 34.44
C LEU A 108 10.29 12.96 34.08
N ARG A 109 9.32 12.42 33.31
CA ARG A 109 8.07 13.13 33.00
C ARG A 109 7.20 13.33 34.23
N ASP A 110 7.12 12.33 35.09
CA ASP A 110 6.35 12.39 36.34
C ASP A 110 6.98 13.39 37.32
N GLU A 111 8.30 13.58 37.26
CA GLU A 111 9.06 14.64 37.97
C GLU A 111 8.96 16.02 37.29
N GLY A 112 8.33 16.13 36.12
CA GLY A 112 8.13 17.38 35.38
C GLY A 112 9.26 17.75 34.40
N HIS A 113 10.25 16.87 34.21
CA HIS A 113 11.34 17.06 33.27
C HIS A 113 11.02 16.44 31.90
N VAL A 114 10.96 17.29 30.86
CA VAL A 114 10.83 16.83 29.47
C VAL A 114 12.19 16.86 28.80
N VAL A 115 12.87 15.71 28.81
CA VAL A 115 14.22 15.55 28.27
C VAL A 115 14.18 14.74 26.97
N SER A 116 15.03 15.09 26.00
CA SER A 116 15.20 14.31 24.76
C SER A 116 15.69 12.90 25.06
N MET A 117 15.19 11.90 24.33
CA MET A 117 15.57 10.49 24.47
C MET A 117 17.08 10.27 24.36
N VAL A 118 17.76 11.07 23.53
CA VAL A 118 19.21 10.98 23.32
C VAL A 118 19.98 11.39 24.58
N ASN A 119 19.51 12.43 25.28
CA ASN A 119 20.15 12.89 26.51
C ASN A 119 19.90 11.88 27.64
N ILE A 120 18.68 11.33 27.73
CA ILE A 120 18.36 10.25 28.68
C ILE A 120 19.28 9.04 28.45
N GLN A 121 19.58 8.72 27.19
CA GLN A 121 20.50 7.64 26.89
C GLN A 121 21.92 7.96 27.38
N CYS A 122 22.45 9.15 27.10
CA CYS A 122 23.80 9.54 27.50
C CYS A 122 23.95 9.60 29.03
N ASP A 123 23.00 10.23 29.72
CA ASP A 123 23.10 10.53 31.15
C ASP A 123 22.91 9.27 32.01
N TYR A 124 22.07 8.33 31.55
CA TYR A 124 21.65 7.16 32.33
C TYR A 124 22.20 5.83 31.80
N ILE A 125 23.16 5.84 30.86
CA ILE A 125 23.78 4.61 30.34
C ILE A 125 24.52 3.82 31.43
N ASN A 126 25.13 4.52 32.38
CA ASN A 126 25.87 3.91 33.47
C ASN A 126 24.94 3.18 34.44
N GLU A 127 23.76 3.74 34.71
CA GLU A 127 22.71 3.10 35.51
C GLU A 127 22.19 1.84 34.83
N TYR A 128 21.97 1.89 33.51
CA TYR A 128 21.62 0.70 32.73
C TYR A 128 22.69 -0.39 32.84
N ASN A 129 23.96 -0.02 32.71
CA ASN A 129 25.07 -0.96 32.79
C ASN A 129 25.25 -1.57 34.19
N ALA A 130 24.86 -0.84 35.25
CA ALA A 130 24.89 -1.32 36.63
C ALA A 130 23.74 -2.30 36.98
N LEU A 131 22.62 -2.27 36.24
CA LEU A 131 21.49 -3.20 36.45
C LEU A 131 21.88 -4.66 36.22
N LYS A 132 21.35 -5.56 37.05
CA LYS A 132 21.53 -7.00 36.89
C LYS A 132 20.77 -7.51 35.66
N VAL A 133 21.20 -8.65 35.13
CA VAL A 133 20.57 -9.27 33.95
C VAL A 133 19.10 -9.60 34.22
N GLU A 134 18.77 -10.10 35.41
CA GLU A 134 17.40 -10.44 35.82
C GLU A 134 16.48 -9.20 35.85
N GLU A 135 16.99 -8.07 36.36
CA GLU A 135 16.24 -6.81 36.43
C GLU A 135 15.97 -6.24 35.03
N ARG A 136 16.92 -6.40 34.10
CA ARG A 136 16.75 -5.99 32.69
C ARG A 136 15.67 -6.82 31.99
N GLU A 137 15.61 -8.12 32.25
CA GLU A 137 14.59 -9.00 31.66
C GLU A 137 13.20 -8.68 32.23
N GLU A 138 13.11 -8.41 33.53
CA GLU A 138 11.86 -7.99 34.17
C GLU A 138 11.36 -6.65 33.61
N LEU A 139 12.27 -5.70 33.38
CA LEU A 139 11.94 -4.43 32.72
C LEU A 139 11.40 -4.64 31.30
N ALA A 140 12.04 -5.53 30.53
CA ALA A 140 11.57 -5.87 29.19
C ALA A 140 10.17 -6.51 29.21
N ARG A 141 9.89 -7.37 30.20
CA ARG A 141 8.58 -8.00 30.40
C ARG A 141 7.50 -6.96 30.72
N LYS A 142 7.72 -6.13 31.74
CA LYS A 142 6.77 -5.06 32.12
C LYS A 142 6.52 -4.09 30.98
N HIS A 143 7.55 -3.72 30.23
CA HIS A 143 7.40 -2.84 29.07
C HIS A 143 6.58 -3.49 27.94
N LYS A 144 6.72 -4.80 27.73
CA LYS A 144 5.90 -5.54 26.78
C LYS A 144 4.42 -5.56 27.20
N GLU A 145 4.15 -5.86 28.46
CA GLU A 145 2.79 -5.86 29.03
C GLU A 145 2.13 -4.48 28.97
N ASN A 146 2.87 -3.40 29.27
CA ASN A 146 2.39 -2.02 29.15
C ASN A 146 2.10 -1.63 27.69
N LYS A 147 2.91 -2.09 26.74
CA LYS A 147 2.64 -1.88 25.30
C LYS A 147 1.38 -2.62 24.85
N ASP A 148 1.23 -3.87 25.26
CA ASP A 148 0.11 -4.71 24.83
C ASP A 148 -1.22 -4.30 25.50
N SER A 149 -1.18 -3.76 26.72
CA SER A 149 -2.35 -3.14 27.36
C SER A 149 -2.72 -1.81 26.72
N SER A 150 -1.75 -0.94 26.41
CA SER A 150 -1.97 0.33 25.72
C SER A 150 -2.60 0.14 24.33
N ARG A 151 -2.20 -0.89 23.58
CA ARG A 151 -2.80 -1.24 22.28
C ARG A 151 -4.29 -1.59 22.33
N LYS A 152 -4.78 -2.06 23.48
CA LYS A 152 -6.21 -2.42 23.66
C LYS A 152 -7.07 -1.22 24.01
N LEU A 153 -6.47 -0.10 24.38
CA LEU A 153 -7.18 1.10 24.77
C LEU A 153 -7.43 1.99 23.56
N ARG A 154 -8.56 2.70 23.59
CA ARG A 154 -8.87 3.72 22.59
C ARG A 154 -7.85 4.85 22.70
N CYS A 155 -7.26 5.25 21.58
CA CYS A 155 -6.37 6.41 21.56
C CYS A 155 -7.13 7.65 22.06
N PRO A 156 -6.67 8.31 23.14
CA PRO A 156 -7.42 9.41 23.76
C PRO A 156 -7.36 10.68 22.92
N LEU A 157 -6.23 10.91 22.23
CA LEU A 157 -5.94 12.13 21.50
C LEU A 157 -6.52 12.11 20.07
N PRO A 158 -7.23 13.16 19.63
CA PRO A 158 -7.73 13.27 18.26
C PRO A 158 -6.63 13.13 17.19
N CYS A 159 -5.50 13.81 17.36
CA CYS A 159 -4.36 13.69 16.42
C CYS A 159 -3.78 12.27 16.36
N GLY A 160 -3.74 11.57 17.50
CA GLY A 160 -3.30 10.17 17.54
C GLY A 160 -4.23 9.26 16.72
N ARG A 161 -5.55 9.46 16.85
CA ARG A 161 -6.56 8.74 16.05
C ARG A 161 -6.38 8.96 14.54
N ILE A 162 -6.04 10.18 14.12
CA ILE A 162 -5.76 10.52 12.70
C ILE A 162 -4.54 9.76 12.19
N CYS A 163 -3.47 9.76 12.98
CA CYS A 163 -2.24 9.06 12.64
C CYS A 163 -2.47 7.56 12.52
N ASP A 164 -3.24 6.96 13.44
CA ASP A 164 -3.61 5.54 13.38
C ASP A 164 -4.38 5.20 12.11
N VAL A 165 -5.42 5.98 11.77
CA VAL A 165 -6.19 5.78 10.53
C VAL A 165 -5.30 5.93 9.29
N SER A 166 -4.43 6.93 9.28
CA SER A 166 -3.51 7.19 8.15
C SER A 166 -2.49 6.06 7.97
N ASN A 167 -1.96 5.52 9.08
CA ASN A 167 -1.02 4.41 9.07
C ASN A 167 -1.69 3.12 8.59
N VAL A 168 -2.87 2.79 9.13
CA VAL A 168 -3.65 1.62 8.70
C VAL A 168 -4.00 1.73 7.22
N LYS A 169 -4.49 2.89 6.78
CA LYS A 169 -4.80 3.15 5.36
C LYS A 169 -3.59 2.88 4.46
N ARG A 170 -2.42 3.43 4.79
CA ARG A 170 -1.19 3.23 4.01
C ARG A 170 -0.83 1.75 3.93
N ASN A 171 -0.93 1.01 5.04
CA ASN A 171 -0.64 -0.42 5.08
C ASN A 171 -1.63 -1.22 4.23
N MET A 172 -2.93 -0.92 4.30
CA MET A 172 -3.95 -1.55 3.47
C MET A 172 -3.70 -1.31 1.99
N ILE A 173 -3.42 -0.07 1.59
CA ILE A 173 -3.07 0.28 0.19
C ILE A 173 -1.89 -0.54 -0.29
N PHE A 174 -0.82 -0.62 0.50
CA PHE A 174 0.37 -1.39 0.14
C PHE A 174 0.07 -2.89 -0.04
N LEU A 175 -0.69 -3.49 0.88
CA LEU A 175 -1.07 -4.90 0.81
C LEU A 175 -1.95 -5.21 -0.40
N LEU A 176 -2.95 -4.37 -0.66
CA LEU A 176 -3.87 -4.56 -1.80
C LEU A 176 -3.18 -4.33 -3.14
N ASN A 177 -2.29 -3.35 -3.25
CA ASN A 177 -1.45 -3.18 -4.44
C ASN A 177 -0.52 -4.38 -4.67
N GLY A 178 0.06 -4.92 -3.60
CA GLY A 178 0.86 -6.14 -3.68
C GLY A 178 0.04 -7.35 -4.14
N LEU A 179 -1.22 -7.44 -3.72
CA LEU A 179 -2.13 -8.51 -4.16
C LEU A 179 -2.50 -8.35 -5.64
N LYS A 180 -2.82 -7.12 -6.09
CA LYS A 180 -3.04 -6.81 -7.51
C LYS A 180 -1.84 -7.20 -8.36
N ALA A 181 -0.63 -6.80 -7.95
CA ALA A 181 0.59 -7.07 -8.71
C ALA A 181 0.94 -8.56 -8.82
N ARG A 182 0.65 -9.36 -7.79
CA ARG A 182 1.04 -10.79 -7.76
C ARG A 182 -0.04 -11.74 -8.28
N VAL A 183 -1.32 -11.41 -8.06
CA VAL A 183 -2.44 -12.33 -8.31
C VAL A 183 -3.45 -11.73 -9.31
N GLY A 184 -3.31 -10.44 -9.66
CA GLY A 184 -4.26 -9.76 -10.54
C GLY A 184 -5.61 -9.46 -9.88
N ILE A 185 -5.73 -9.64 -8.56
CA ILE A 185 -6.97 -9.39 -7.84
C ILE A 185 -7.15 -7.88 -7.63
N GLU A 186 -8.29 -7.35 -8.06
CA GLU A 186 -8.71 -5.99 -7.76
C GLU A 186 -9.55 -5.95 -6.49
N ALA A 187 -9.36 -4.92 -5.69
CA ALA A 187 -10.04 -4.73 -4.42
C ALA A 187 -10.31 -3.24 -4.16
N PHE A 188 -11.29 -2.98 -3.31
CA PHE A 188 -11.53 -1.64 -2.77
C PHE A 188 -11.82 -1.74 -1.29
N PHE A 189 -11.62 -0.65 -0.57
CA PHE A 189 -12.06 -0.54 0.82
C PHE A 189 -12.59 0.86 1.13
N CYS A 190 -13.46 0.92 2.15
CA CYS A 190 -13.97 2.15 2.70
C CYS A 190 -13.65 2.20 4.19
N ILE A 191 -13.13 3.33 4.66
CA ILE A 191 -13.01 3.64 6.08
C ILE A 191 -14.10 4.65 6.42
N VAL A 192 -15.06 4.23 7.23
CA VAL A 192 -16.12 5.07 7.76
C VAL A 192 -16.01 5.17 9.26
N GLN A 193 -16.51 6.28 9.77
CA GLN A 193 -16.56 6.52 11.20
C GLN A 193 -17.81 5.90 11.81
N ASN A 194 -17.63 5.22 12.96
CA ASN A 194 -18.74 4.63 13.73
C ASN A 194 -19.21 5.52 14.90
N THR A 195 -18.34 6.35 15.48
CA THR A 195 -18.64 7.12 16.71
C THR A 195 -18.55 8.62 16.48
N PRO A 196 -19.39 9.47 17.11
CA PRO A 196 -19.40 10.92 16.87
C PRO A 196 -18.23 11.71 17.48
N ASP A 197 -17.37 11.11 18.32
CA ASP A 197 -16.34 11.81 19.11
C ASP A 197 -15.15 12.39 18.32
N TYR A 198 -15.17 12.26 17.01
CA TYR A 198 -14.15 12.74 16.08
C TYR A 198 -14.86 13.01 14.75
N HIS A 199 -14.24 13.61 13.74
CA HIS A 199 -14.88 13.71 12.41
C HIS A 199 -13.91 13.26 11.33
N ILE A 200 -14.25 12.19 10.62
CA ILE A 200 -13.54 11.72 9.42
C ILE A 200 -14.55 11.59 8.29
N GLN A 201 -14.27 12.25 7.17
CA GLN A 201 -15.00 11.99 5.94
C GLN A 201 -14.71 10.57 5.44
N PRO A 202 -15.72 9.82 4.97
CA PRO A 202 -15.53 8.48 4.41
C PRO A 202 -14.38 8.43 3.42
N GLN A 203 -13.40 7.56 3.68
CA GLN A 203 -12.23 7.43 2.82
C GLN A 203 -12.36 6.20 1.97
N TRP A 204 -12.46 6.41 0.66
CA TRP A 204 -12.51 5.35 -0.33
C TRP A 204 -11.14 5.14 -0.96
N TYR A 205 -10.82 3.87 -1.20
CA TYR A 205 -9.65 3.48 -1.96
C TYR A 205 -10.00 2.34 -2.92
N PHE A 206 -9.55 2.47 -4.16
CA PHE A 206 -9.71 1.48 -5.21
C PHE A 206 -8.34 1.13 -5.77
N THR A 207 -8.08 -0.15 -6.01
CA THR A 207 -6.84 -0.59 -6.66
C THR A 207 -6.83 -0.30 -8.17
N SER A 208 -7.98 0.03 -8.76
CA SER A 208 -8.18 0.25 -10.19
C SER A 208 -9.24 1.32 -10.42
N GLU A 209 -9.03 2.17 -11.41
CA GLU A 209 -9.99 3.22 -11.78
C GLU A 209 -11.24 2.62 -12.43
N ALA A 210 -11.09 1.55 -13.21
CA ALA A 210 -12.21 0.80 -13.80
C ALA A 210 -13.15 0.24 -12.72
N LEU A 211 -12.58 -0.23 -11.59
CA LEU A 211 -13.36 -0.69 -10.45
C LEU A 211 -14.11 0.47 -9.77
N ALA A 212 -13.50 1.65 -9.69
CA ALA A 212 -14.16 2.83 -9.15
C ALA A 212 -15.36 3.25 -10.02
N ASP A 213 -15.20 3.22 -11.34
CA ASP A 213 -16.29 3.53 -12.29
C ASP A 213 -17.41 2.48 -12.25
N TYR A 214 -17.05 1.20 -12.14
CA TYR A 214 -18.03 0.14 -11.93
C TYR A 214 -18.85 0.36 -10.64
N MET A 215 -18.19 0.74 -9.55
CA MET A 215 -18.85 0.95 -8.27
C MET A 215 -19.78 2.15 -8.25
N LYS A 216 -19.54 3.20 -9.07
CA LYS A 216 -20.51 4.30 -9.28
C LYS A 216 -21.82 3.82 -9.92
N ILE A 217 -21.76 2.73 -10.69
CA ILE A 217 -22.93 2.14 -11.35
C ILE A 217 -23.61 1.12 -10.42
N ALA A 218 -22.80 0.29 -9.74
CA ALA A 218 -23.29 -0.78 -8.88
C ALA A 218 -23.90 -0.28 -7.57
N VAL A 219 -23.33 0.79 -7.00
CA VAL A 219 -23.93 1.52 -5.88
C VAL A 219 -24.61 2.74 -6.48
N LEU A 220 -25.91 2.64 -6.75
CA LEU A 220 -26.75 3.80 -7.06
C LEU A 220 -26.66 4.75 -5.87
N ILE A 221 -25.75 5.73 -5.94
CA ILE A 221 -25.71 6.84 -5.01
C ILE A 221 -26.85 7.77 -5.42
N THR A 222 -28.05 7.48 -4.92
CA THR A 222 -29.15 8.45 -4.82
C THR A 222 -28.87 9.46 -3.72
#